data_AF-A0A6I4R5R8-F1
#
_entry.id   AF-A0A6I4R5R8-F1
#
_cell.length_a   1.000
_cell.length_b   1.000
_cell.length_c   1.000
_cell.angle_alpha   90.00
_cell.angle_beta   90.00
_cell.angle_gamma   90.00
#
_symmetry.space_group_name_H-M   'P 1'
#
loop_
_entity.id
_entity.type
_entity.pdbx_description
1 polymer ?
#
loop_
_entity_poly.entity_id
_entity_poly.type
_entity_poly.pdbx_seq_one_letter_code
_entity_poly.pdbx_strand_id
1 'polypeptide(L)'
;MSDCLPVQVSTKSFKQLLEASDWPLALDSYQRGFVWGPEKLTQLANDLTEFGSQQDKKLPYYMGAVLLHHDASQSRRFIIDGQQRVTALSLLYHRITGRLPAGQELSYSGQSARRIRHAMQALKQQESLALEVIEGLRLTVIEVDSADLAFTFFDTQNNRGVRLQATDLLKAYHLRAIDHAEGGGAQKVALEQYCAERWEALQRRPAVLSSGQDFAPNLFSRFLWRARRWRGAQTPAAKHDALLAEFQSDTWSHGDDNCSCIDTVPLYATRHNRLATALTLTGDGERVLQGNRLRISQNAASLPMALRQPIHRGVGFFLYADKYAALLQMLMNDPYPCEQVNAFREIYRQLLRNNQEYLREIFLLCSLVYVDQFEFEQLTEFALRLEFLLGAIRLEKKQVRQETAANFFRLADLSLLDVIAQSYHPKQVLDFLQQHQRAMVPLYAREEIDVGGGVQGRYKRAVLHFYSAYAGAACDNLADKSIWIETMLKERQGDLQSD
;
A
#
# COMPACT_ATOMS: atom_id res chain seq x y z
N MET A 1 -41.34 12.73 26.70
CA MET A 1 -40.22 12.57 25.77
C MET A 1 -39.22 11.67 26.47
N SER A 2 -39.23 10.39 26.12
CA SER A 2 -38.31 9.40 26.69
C SER A 2 -36.90 9.67 26.17
N ASP A 3 -35.94 9.83 27.07
CA ASP A 3 -34.51 9.92 26.77
C ASP A 3 -34.07 8.67 25.99
N CYS A 4 -34.00 8.77 24.66
CA CYS A 4 -33.41 7.73 23.84
C CYS A 4 -31.90 7.83 24.03
N LEU A 5 -31.31 6.85 24.72
CA LEU A 5 -29.86 6.79 24.91
C LEU A 5 -29.19 6.69 23.52
N PRO A 6 -28.11 7.45 23.26
CA PRO A 6 -27.42 7.47 21.95
C PRO A 6 -26.74 6.14 21.59
N VAL A 7 -26.68 5.22 22.55
CA VAL A 7 -26.14 3.86 22.40
C VAL A 7 -27.11 2.90 23.07
N GLN A 8 -27.53 1.89 22.33
CA GLN A 8 -28.34 0.78 22.84
C GLN A 8 -27.52 -0.50 22.79
N VAL A 9 -27.46 -1.23 23.91
CA VAL A 9 -26.74 -2.51 23.98
C VAL A 9 -27.74 -3.59 24.38
N SER A 10 -27.82 -4.65 23.61
CA SER A 10 -28.73 -5.77 23.85
C SER A 10 -28.11 -7.11 23.46
N THR A 11 -28.64 -8.21 23.98
CA THR A 11 -28.25 -9.56 23.55
C THR A 11 -29.36 -10.15 22.70
N LYS A 12 -29.13 -10.27 21.40
CA LYS A 12 -30.10 -10.78 20.41
C LYS A 12 -29.65 -12.16 19.92
N SER A 13 -30.61 -13.03 19.58
CA SER A 13 -30.27 -14.21 18.77
C SER A 13 -29.95 -13.81 17.33
N PHE A 14 -29.28 -14.67 16.55
CA PHE A 14 -29.03 -14.39 15.13
C PHE A 14 -30.34 -14.15 14.36
N LYS A 15 -31.40 -14.89 14.71
CA LYS A 15 -32.74 -14.66 14.17
C LYS A 15 -33.27 -13.27 14.56
N GLN A 16 -33.24 -12.91 15.83
CA GLN A 16 -33.72 -11.62 16.34
C GLN A 16 -32.96 -10.42 15.76
N LEU A 17 -31.66 -10.58 15.48
CA LEU A 17 -30.85 -9.56 14.82
C LEU A 17 -31.42 -9.19 13.42
N LEU A 18 -32.01 -10.18 12.73
CA LEU A 18 -32.53 -10.09 11.37
C LEU A 18 -34.04 -9.81 11.29
N GLU A 19 -34.79 -9.96 12.40
CA GLU A 19 -36.25 -9.80 12.45
C GLU A 19 -36.74 -8.35 12.22
N ALA A 20 -35.90 -7.34 12.40
CA ALA A 20 -36.26 -5.94 12.13
C ALA A 20 -36.26 -5.67 10.61
N SER A 21 -37.39 -5.99 9.97
CA SER A 21 -37.62 -5.90 8.51
C SER A 21 -37.61 -4.48 7.96
N ASP A 22 -38.02 -3.50 8.76
CA ASP A 22 -38.15 -2.11 8.33
C ASP A 22 -36.78 -1.43 8.13
N TRP A 23 -35.72 -2.03 8.71
CA TRP A 23 -34.35 -1.54 8.67
C TRP A 23 -33.41 -2.71 8.39
N PRO A 24 -33.30 -3.19 7.14
CA PRO A 24 -32.45 -4.33 6.83
C PRO A 24 -30.99 -4.06 7.18
N LEU A 25 -30.27 -5.13 7.53
CA LEU A 25 -28.83 -5.06 7.72
C LEU A 25 -28.12 -4.82 6.39
N ALA A 26 -27.25 -3.83 6.33
CA ALA A 26 -26.52 -3.47 5.13
C ALA A 26 -25.01 -3.35 5.40
N LEU A 27 -24.22 -3.36 4.32
CA LEU A 27 -22.79 -3.06 4.36
C LEU A 27 -22.55 -1.69 3.75
N ASP A 28 -21.71 -0.91 4.40
CA ASP A 28 -21.30 0.40 3.90
C ASP A 28 -20.04 0.29 3.03
N SER A 29 -19.75 1.31 2.22
CA SER A 29 -18.65 1.36 1.25
C SER A 29 -17.25 1.26 1.90
N TYR A 30 -17.14 1.73 3.15
CA TYR A 30 -15.91 1.67 3.93
C TYR A 30 -15.67 0.31 4.62
N GLN A 31 -16.64 -0.59 4.65
CA GLN A 31 -16.42 -1.92 5.22
C GLN A 31 -15.41 -2.71 4.40
N ARG A 32 -14.60 -3.52 5.09
CA ARG A 32 -13.63 -4.39 4.42
C ARG A 32 -14.34 -5.53 3.69
N GLY A 33 -13.73 -6.08 2.65
CA GLY A 33 -14.28 -7.28 2.00
C GLY A 33 -14.39 -8.49 2.94
N PHE A 34 -15.18 -9.49 2.58
CA PHE A 34 -15.19 -10.78 3.27
C PHE A 34 -13.85 -11.49 3.07
N VAL A 35 -13.12 -11.78 4.17
CA VAL A 35 -11.76 -12.32 4.14
C VAL A 35 -11.64 -13.75 4.67
N TRP A 36 -12.65 -14.30 5.34
CA TRP A 36 -12.57 -15.68 5.83
C TRP A 36 -12.40 -16.67 4.68
N GLY A 37 -11.38 -17.51 4.80
CA GLY A 37 -11.14 -18.62 3.88
C GLY A 37 -11.94 -19.87 4.26
N PRO A 38 -11.87 -20.91 3.41
CA PRO A 38 -12.52 -22.21 3.66
C PRO A 38 -12.24 -22.77 5.05
N GLU A 39 -10.98 -22.72 5.51
CA GLU A 39 -10.54 -23.26 6.80
C GLU A 39 -11.32 -22.69 7.99
N LYS A 40 -11.40 -21.36 8.09
CA LYS A 40 -12.13 -20.69 9.19
C LYS A 40 -13.62 -20.98 9.15
N LEU A 41 -14.20 -21.08 7.96
CA LEU A 41 -15.63 -21.34 7.81
C LEU A 41 -15.98 -22.80 8.13
N THR A 42 -15.13 -23.74 7.72
CA THR A 42 -15.21 -25.15 8.11
C THR A 42 -15.04 -25.31 9.61
N GLN A 43 -14.07 -24.61 10.23
CA GLN A 43 -13.89 -24.62 11.67
C GLN A 43 -15.16 -24.15 12.39
N LEU A 44 -15.74 -23.01 11.99
CA LEU A 44 -17.01 -22.55 12.56
C LEU A 44 -18.14 -23.57 12.36
N ALA A 45 -18.25 -24.18 11.18
CA ALA A 45 -19.27 -25.20 10.92
C ALA A 45 -19.12 -26.39 11.88
N ASN A 46 -17.90 -26.89 12.06
CA ASN A 46 -17.60 -27.99 12.97
C ASN A 46 -17.94 -27.64 14.42
N ASP A 47 -17.51 -26.46 14.89
CA ASP A 47 -17.78 -26.00 16.25
C ASP A 47 -19.29 -25.94 16.53
N LEU A 48 -20.09 -25.49 15.54
CA LEU A 48 -21.54 -25.42 15.66
C LEU A 48 -22.22 -26.78 15.58
N THR A 49 -21.71 -27.71 14.77
CA THR A 49 -22.22 -29.09 14.70
C THR A 49 -21.94 -29.83 16.00
N GLU A 50 -20.75 -29.66 16.56
CA GLU A 50 -20.37 -30.22 17.86
C GLU A 50 -21.29 -29.68 18.96
N PHE A 51 -21.47 -28.35 19.04
CA PHE A 51 -22.38 -27.72 19.98
C PHE A 51 -23.84 -28.21 19.79
N GLY A 52 -24.26 -28.38 18.54
CA GLY A 52 -25.59 -28.90 18.18
C GLY A 52 -25.85 -30.31 18.73
N SER A 53 -24.80 -31.12 18.83
CA SER A 53 -24.84 -32.53 19.26
C SER A 53 -24.76 -32.73 20.78
N GLN A 54 -24.47 -31.67 21.55
CA GLN A 54 -24.40 -31.74 23.01
C GLN A 54 -25.80 -31.97 23.62
N GLN A 55 -25.90 -32.90 24.57
CA GLN A 55 -27.16 -33.24 25.26
C GLN A 55 -27.58 -32.17 26.27
N ASP A 56 -26.65 -31.39 26.84
CA ASP A 56 -26.91 -30.41 27.91
C ASP A 56 -26.53 -28.99 27.47
N LYS A 57 -27.45 -28.28 26.80
CA LYS A 57 -27.25 -26.92 26.25
C LYS A 57 -27.60 -25.83 27.26
N LYS A 58 -26.97 -25.84 28.45
CA LYS A 58 -27.25 -24.86 29.52
C LYS A 58 -26.93 -23.42 29.13
N LEU A 59 -25.93 -23.21 28.28
CA LEU A 59 -25.51 -21.90 27.82
C LEU A 59 -25.67 -21.80 26.30
N PRO A 60 -26.21 -20.69 25.78
CA PRO A 60 -26.25 -20.47 24.34
C PRO A 60 -24.83 -20.26 23.80
N TYR A 61 -24.59 -20.72 22.57
CA TYR A 61 -23.34 -20.44 21.89
C TYR A 61 -23.27 -18.93 21.55
N TYR A 62 -22.24 -18.27 22.04
CA TYR A 62 -22.08 -16.83 21.97
C TYR A 62 -21.08 -16.43 20.88
N MET A 63 -21.49 -15.57 19.95
CA MET A 63 -20.70 -15.19 18.79
C MET A 63 -20.18 -13.74 18.85
N GLY A 64 -19.92 -13.25 20.06
CA GLY A 64 -19.31 -11.94 20.29
C GLY A 64 -20.24 -10.76 20.00
N ALA A 65 -19.66 -9.56 19.88
CA ALA A 65 -20.40 -8.32 19.66
C ALA A 65 -20.54 -7.96 18.16
N VAL A 66 -21.65 -7.35 17.77
CA VAL A 66 -21.88 -6.73 16.46
C VAL A 66 -22.23 -5.26 16.72
N LEU A 67 -21.56 -4.37 16.01
CA LEU A 67 -21.80 -2.93 16.10
C LEU A 67 -22.57 -2.48 14.86
N LEU A 68 -23.72 -1.85 15.07
CA LEU A 68 -24.63 -1.38 14.04
C LEU A 68 -24.83 0.14 14.14
N HIS A 69 -24.82 0.80 12.99
CA HIS A 69 -25.21 2.19 12.84
C HIS A 69 -26.61 2.27 12.21
N HIS A 70 -27.55 2.94 12.86
CA HIS A 70 -28.87 3.24 12.34
C HIS A 70 -28.80 4.49 11.46
N ASP A 71 -28.94 4.30 10.14
CA ASP A 71 -28.97 5.42 9.21
C ASP A 71 -30.41 5.77 8.84
N ALA A 72 -30.93 6.78 9.54
CA ALA A 72 -32.30 7.26 9.38
C ALA A 72 -32.67 7.63 7.94
N SER A 73 -31.69 8.07 7.15
CA SER A 73 -31.89 8.56 5.78
C SER A 73 -32.03 7.42 4.78
N GLN A 74 -31.34 6.30 5.01
CA GLN A 74 -31.33 5.14 4.14
C GLN A 74 -32.28 4.03 4.59
N SER A 75 -32.94 4.20 5.74
CA SER A 75 -33.78 3.17 6.36
C SER A 75 -33.04 1.84 6.55
N ARG A 76 -31.77 1.89 6.98
CA ARG A 76 -30.87 0.73 7.06
C ARG A 76 -30.09 0.69 8.37
N ARG A 77 -29.67 -0.52 8.74
CA ARG A 77 -28.72 -0.78 9.84
C ARG A 77 -27.38 -1.20 9.24
N PHE A 78 -26.41 -0.30 9.20
CA PHE A 78 -25.09 -0.60 8.66
C PHE A 78 -24.24 -1.36 9.67
N ILE A 79 -23.67 -2.48 9.24
CA ILE A 79 -22.73 -3.25 10.06
C ILE A 79 -21.39 -2.52 10.08
N ILE A 80 -20.97 -2.05 11.26
CA ILE A 80 -19.69 -1.36 11.48
C ILE A 80 -18.61 -2.34 11.95
N ASP A 81 -18.99 -3.28 12.84
CA ASP A 81 -18.16 -4.41 13.24
C ASP A 81 -18.99 -5.71 13.32
N GLY A 82 -18.32 -6.85 13.14
CA GLY A 82 -18.94 -8.16 13.14
C GLY A 82 -19.34 -8.67 11.75
N GLN A 83 -19.06 -7.89 10.69
CA GLN A 83 -19.36 -8.24 9.30
C GLN A 83 -18.95 -9.67 8.94
N GLN A 84 -17.70 -10.07 9.23
CA GLN A 84 -17.21 -11.40 8.85
C GLN A 84 -18.02 -12.53 9.49
N ARG A 85 -18.45 -12.34 10.74
CA ARG A 85 -19.26 -13.30 11.50
C ARG A 85 -20.68 -13.35 10.95
N VAL A 86 -21.30 -12.19 10.73
CA VAL A 86 -22.64 -12.10 10.15
C VAL A 86 -22.68 -12.73 8.75
N THR A 87 -21.71 -12.42 7.89
CA THR A 87 -21.58 -13.05 6.56
C THR A 87 -21.42 -14.56 6.69
N ALA A 88 -20.52 -15.05 7.55
CA ALA A 88 -20.30 -16.49 7.74
C ALA A 88 -21.57 -17.22 8.20
N LEU A 89 -22.32 -16.64 9.14
CA LEU A 89 -23.61 -17.18 9.58
C LEU A 89 -24.66 -17.17 8.47
N SER A 90 -24.74 -16.10 7.67
CA SER A 90 -25.65 -16.05 6.51
C SER A 90 -25.30 -17.10 5.46
N LEU A 91 -24.01 -17.43 5.27
CA LEU A 91 -23.59 -18.52 4.36
C LEU A 91 -23.98 -19.90 4.90
N LEU A 92 -23.82 -20.14 6.20
CA LEU A 92 -24.25 -21.38 6.84
C LEU A 92 -25.78 -21.53 6.82
N TYR A 93 -26.52 -20.45 7.08
CA TYR A 93 -27.98 -20.42 6.95
C TYR A 93 -28.42 -20.77 5.52
N HIS A 94 -27.76 -20.19 4.52
CA HIS A 94 -28.03 -20.52 3.11
C HIS A 94 -27.69 -21.97 2.77
N ARG A 95 -26.62 -22.53 3.34
CA ARG A 95 -26.26 -23.95 3.14
C ARG A 95 -27.37 -24.90 3.62
N ILE A 96 -28.06 -24.55 4.70
CA ILE A 96 -29.12 -25.36 5.32
C ILE A 96 -30.47 -25.16 4.60
N THR A 97 -30.82 -23.90 4.30
CA THR A 97 -32.17 -23.55 3.83
C THR A 97 -32.27 -23.34 2.32
N GLY A 98 -31.15 -23.26 1.61
CA GLY A 98 -31.09 -22.91 0.18
C GLY A 98 -31.33 -21.43 -0.13
N ARG A 99 -31.60 -20.59 0.87
CA ARG A 99 -31.87 -19.15 0.72
C ARG A 99 -31.09 -18.33 1.75
N LEU A 100 -30.77 -17.10 1.42
CA LEU A 100 -30.23 -16.18 2.41
C LEU A 100 -31.33 -15.80 3.41
N PRO A 101 -31.01 -15.56 4.69
CA PRO A 101 -32.03 -15.10 5.63
C PRO A 101 -32.58 -13.74 5.21
N ALA A 102 -33.87 -13.49 5.52
CA ALA A 102 -34.54 -12.21 5.28
C ALA A 102 -34.02 -11.12 6.23
N GLY A 103 -34.35 -9.85 5.97
CA GLY A 103 -33.95 -8.72 6.82
C GLY A 103 -32.50 -8.25 6.62
N GLN A 104 -31.88 -8.59 5.49
CA GLN A 104 -30.54 -8.15 5.12
C GLN A 104 -30.44 -7.79 3.63
N GLU A 105 -29.67 -6.76 3.32
CA GLU A 105 -29.32 -6.25 1.99
C GLU A 105 -27.80 -6.14 1.88
N LEU A 106 -27.11 -7.25 2.08
CA LEU A 106 -25.64 -7.27 2.09
C LEU A 106 -25.10 -7.30 0.65
N SER A 107 -24.53 -6.17 0.21
CA SER A 107 -23.80 -6.08 -1.06
C SER A 107 -22.31 -6.32 -0.84
N TYR A 108 -21.70 -7.16 -1.67
CA TYR A 108 -20.30 -7.56 -1.54
C TYR A 108 -19.50 -7.20 -2.78
N SER A 109 -18.25 -6.77 -2.58
CA SER A 109 -17.30 -6.56 -3.68
C SER A 109 -17.03 -7.86 -4.47
N GLY A 110 -16.58 -7.74 -5.72
CA GLY A 110 -16.28 -8.91 -6.56
C GLY A 110 -15.25 -9.89 -5.96
N GLN A 111 -14.30 -9.38 -5.16
CA GLN A 111 -13.34 -10.22 -4.43
C GLN A 111 -14.00 -11.03 -3.32
N SER A 112 -14.85 -10.37 -2.53
CA SER A 112 -15.67 -11.00 -1.49
C SER A 112 -16.56 -12.07 -2.12
N ALA A 113 -17.19 -11.78 -3.26
CA ALA A 113 -18.00 -12.75 -4.00
C ALA A 113 -17.21 -14.00 -4.42
N ARG A 114 -15.96 -13.86 -4.88
CA ARG A 114 -15.10 -15.02 -5.20
C ARG A 114 -14.79 -15.85 -3.96
N ARG A 115 -14.42 -15.20 -2.85
CA ARG A 115 -14.14 -15.89 -1.58
C ARG A 115 -15.38 -16.59 -1.05
N ILE A 116 -16.53 -15.93 -1.07
CA ILE A 116 -17.84 -16.49 -0.71
C ILE A 116 -18.14 -17.74 -1.53
N ARG A 117 -17.94 -17.70 -2.87
CA ARG A 117 -18.14 -18.90 -3.72
C ARG A 117 -17.25 -20.07 -3.31
N HIS A 118 -15.96 -19.82 -3.06
CA HIS A 118 -15.03 -20.87 -2.61
C HIS A 118 -15.43 -21.42 -1.22
N ALA A 119 -15.81 -20.53 -0.31
CA ALA A 119 -16.32 -20.88 1.01
C ALA A 119 -17.57 -21.77 0.92
N MET A 120 -18.54 -21.42 0.09
CA MET A 120 -19.75 -22.22 -0.14
C MET A 120 -19.43 -23.59 -0.71
N GLN A 121 -18.42 -23.72 -1.58
CA GLN A 121 -17.98 -25.02 -2.08
C GLN A 121 -17.41 -25.90 -0.97
N ALA A 122 -16.57 -25.34 -0.09
CA ALA A 122 -16.02 -26.07 1.05
C ALA A 122 -17.11 -26.53 2.04
N LEU A 123 -18.13 -25.71 2.28
CA LEU A 123 -19.28 -26.05 3.11
C LEU A 123 -20.17 -27.17 2.54
N LYS A 124 -20.03 -27.53 1.26
CA LYS A 124 -20.78 -28.68 0.70
C LYS A 124 -20.35 -30.00 1.33
N GLN A 125 -19.08 -30.10 1.72
CA GLN A 125 -18.48 -31.32 2.27
C GLN A 125 -18.64 -31.46 3.79
N GLN A 126 -19.31 -30.51 4.45
CA GLN A 126 -19.52 -30.51 5.90
C GLN A 126 -20.79 -31.28 6.29
N GLU A 127 -20.81 -31.79 7.52
CA GLU A 127 -21.97 -32.47 8.11
C GLU A 127 -23.20 -31.57 8.21
N SER A 128 -24.39 -32.17 8.36
CA SER A 128 -25.64 -31.44 8.46
C SER A 128 -25.74 -30.69 9.79
N LEU A 129 -25.77 -29.36 9.72
CA LEU A 129 -26.00 -28.47 10.85
C LEU A 129 -27.50 -28.16 11.00
N ALA A 130 -28.03 -28.24 12.22
CA ALA A 130 -29.43 -27.95 12.51
C ALA A 130 -29.70 -26.43 12.48
N LEU A 131 -30.85 -26.05 11.91
CA LEU A 131 -31.21 -24.63 11.73
C LEU A 131 -31.39 -23.91 13.08
N GLU A 132 -31.92 -24.60 14.09
CA GLU A 132 -32.16 -24.00 15.42
C GLU A 132 -30.85 -23.60 16.10
N VAL A 133 -29.74 -24.29 15.80
CA VAL A 133 -28.42 -23.94 16.32
C VAL A 133 -28.03 -22.55 15.83
N ILE A 134 -28.12 -22.31 14.52
CA ILE A 134 -27.77 -21.01 13.94
C ILE A 134 -28.74 -19.92 14.41
N GLU A 135 -30.05 -20.15 14.34
CA GLU A 135 -31.05 -19.15 14.72
C GLU A 135 -30.97 -18.78 16.21
N GLY A 136 -30.55 -19.72 17.06
CA GLY A 136 -30.42 -19.57 18.51
C GLY A 136 -29.10 -18.96 18.99
N LEU A 137 -28.10 -18.77 18.12
CA LEU A 137 -26.81 -18.17 18.47
C LEU A 137 -27.00 -16.78 19.07
N ARG A 138 -26.30 -16.46 20.16
CA ARG A 138 -26.42 -15.16 20.83
C ARG A 138 -25.29 -14.22 20.45
N LEU A 139 -25.64 -12.96 20.18
CA LEU A 139 -24.73 -11.87 19.85
C LEU A 139 -25.05 -10.67 20.75
N THR A 140 -24.02 -9.97 21.23
CA THR A 140 -24.23 -8.64 21.79
C THR A 140 -24.34 -7.64 20.65
N VAL A 141 -25.48 -6.99 20.53
CA VAL A 141 -25.74 -5.99 19.49
C VAL A 141 -25.64 -4.62 20.14
N ILE A 142 -24.69 -3.83 19.64
CA ILE A 142 -24.50 -2.44 20.00
C ILE A 142 -25.05 -1.62 18.85
N GLU A 143 -26.04 -0.80 19.14
CA GLU A 143 -26.81 -0.02 18.18
C GLU A 143 -26.58 1.46 18.50
N VAL A 144 -26.17 2.23 17.49
CA VAL A 144 -25.93 3.67 17.63
C VAL A 144 -26.61 4.43 16.49
N ASP A 145 -27.01 5.67 16.74
CA ASP A 145 -27.70 6.52 15.76
C ASP A 145 -26.74 7.48 15.03
N SER A 146 -25.44 7.35 15.30
CA SER A 146 -24.39 8.19 14.71
C SER A 146 -23.22 7.34 14.23
N ALA A 147 -22.82 7.55 12.98
CA ALA A 147 -21.64 6.94 12.36
C ALA A 147 -20.36 7.27 13.14
N ASP A 148 -20.23 8.50 13.65
CA ASP A 148 -19.09 8.98 14.43
C ASP A 148 -18.90 8.19 15.73
N LEU A 149 -20.02 7.99 16.42
CA LEU A 149 -20.05 7.22 17.65
C LEU A 149 -19.73 5.75 17.36
N ALA A 150 -20.28 5.19 16.28
CA ALA A 150 -19.98 3.83 15.86
C ALA A 150 -18.48 3.64 15.59
N PHE A 151 -17.85 4.59 14.89
CA PHE A 151 -16.43 4.50 14.61
C PHE A 151 -15.57 4.62 15.88
N THR A 152 -15.96 5.46 16.83
CA THR A 152 -15.29 5.57 18.13
C THR A 152 -15.36 4.23 18.89
N PHE A 153 -16.51 3.55 18.85
CA PHE A 153 -16.64 2.19 19.39
C PHE A 153 -15.78 1.17 18.64
N PHE A 154 -15.73 1.27 17.31
CA PHE A 154 -14.93 0.37 16.48
C PHE A 154 -13.43 0.49 16.77
N ASP A 155 -12.88 1.71 16.80
CA ASP A 155 -11.47 1.95 17.08
C ASP A 155 -11.09 1.48 18.49
N THR A 156 -11.96 1.72 19.48
CA THR A 156 -11.72 1.28 20.86
C THR A 156 -11.81 -0.24 21.02
N GLN A 157 -12.72 -0.93 20.30
CA GLN A 157 -12.83 -2.39 20.33
C GLN A 157 -11.72 -3.10 19.55
N ASN A 158 -11.26 -2.54 18.44
CA ASN A 158 -10.17 -3.11 17.63
C ASN A 158 -8.85 -3.23 18.39
N ASN A 159 -8.68 -2.50 19.49
CA ASN A 159 -7.52 -2.62 20.38
C ASN A 159 -7.54 -3.87 21.27
N ARG A 160 -8.65 -4.61 21.35
CA ARG A 160 -8.80 -5.80 22.22
C ARG A 160 -8.77 -7.15 21.46
N GLY A 161 -8.97 -7.15 20.14
CA GLY A 161 -9.04 -8.34 19.29
C GLY A 161 -7.89 -8.51 18.29
N VAL A 162 -8.11 -9.29 17.21
CA VAL A 162 -7.17 -9.32 16.07
C VAL A 162 -7.20 -7.95 15.40
N ARG A 163 -6.14 -7.17 15.64
CA ARG A 163 -6.00 -5.81 15.13
C ARG A 163 -6.15 -5.79 13.61
N LEU A 164 -6.97 -4.88 13.10
CA LEU A 164 -7.09 -4.63 11.66
C LEU A 164 -5.76 -4.17 11.08
N GLN A 165 -5.56 -4.40 9.78
CA GLN A 165 -4.41 -3.82 9.10
C GLN A 165 -4.57 -2.31 9.07
N ALA A 166 -3.48 -1.56 9.23
CA ALA A 166 -3.55 -0.10 9.23
C ALA A 166 -4.19 0.43 7.94
N THR A 167 -3.92 -0.20 6.80
CA THR A 167 -4.51 0.15 5.50
C THR A 167 -6.04 0.02 5.46
N ASP A 168 -6.63 -0.90 6.23
CA ASP A 168 -8.09 -1.03 6.29
C ASP A 168 -8.70 0.16 7.03
N LEU A 169 -8.05 0.62 8.09
CA LEU A 169 -8.44 1.81 8.87
C LEU A 169 -8.29 3.09 8.04
N LEU A 170 -7.20 3.22 7.28
CA LEU A 170 -6.97 4.36 6.39
C LEU A 170 -8.10 4.51 5.35
N LYS A 171 -8.50 3.40 4.70
CA LYS A 171 -9.61 3.40 3.74
C LYS A 171 -10.87 3.96 4.38
N ALA A 172 -11.25 3.42 5.53
CA ALA A 172 -12.51 3.77 6.18
C ALA A 172 -12.53 5.24 6.63
N TYR A 173 -11.43 5.69 7.24
CA TYR A 173 -11.29 7.08 7.67
C TYR A 173 -11.44 8.06 6.51
N HIS A 174 -10.78 7.80 5.38
CA HIS A 174 -10.81 8.74 4.26
C HIS A 174 -12.10 8.72 3.45
N LEU A 175 -12.79 7.57 3.31
CA LEU A 175 -14.13 7.57 2.71
C LEU A 175 -15.10 8.40 3.55
N ARG A 176 -15.08 8.22 4.88
CA ARG A 176 -15.90 9.00 5.80
C ARG A 176 -15.57 10.50 5.79
N ALA A 177 -14.32 10.86 5.55
CA ALA A 177 -13.94 12.26 5.38
C ALA A 177 -14.62 12.92 4.16
N ILE A 178 -14.98 12.14 3.12
CA ILE A 178 -15.76 12.59 1.97
C ILE A 178 -17.23 12.75 2.36
N ASP A 179 -17.81 11.76 3.05
CA ASP A 179 -19.20 11.82 3.54
C ASP A 179 -19.47 13.06 4.41
N HIS A 180 -18.57 13.37 5.34
CA HIS A 180 -18.70 14.51 6.25
C HIS A 180 -18.25 15.85 5.68
N ALA A 181 -17.66 15.90 4.48
CA ALA A 181 -17.24 17.16 3.89
C ALA A 181 -18.45 18.04 3.52
N GLU A 182 -18.27 19.35 3.41
CA GLU A 182 -19.32 20.22 2.86
C GLU A 182 -19.50 19.96 1.36
N GLY A 183 -20.74 19.85 0.89
CA GLY A 183 -21.05 19.54 -0.51
C GLY A 183 -22.40 18.86 -0.73
N GLY A 184 -22.79 18.69 -1.99
CA GLY A 184 -24.05 18.05 -2.36
C GLY A 184 -24.01 16.52 -2.15
N GLY A 185 -25.07 15.93 -1.59
CA GLY A 185 -25.13 14.49 -1.26
C GLY A 185 -24.82 13.57 -2.44
N ALA A 186 -25.34 13.87 -3.65
CA ALA A 186 -25.05 13.06 -4.84
C ALA A 186 -23.56 13.08 -5.24
N GLN A 187 -22.87 14.20 -5.04
CA GLN A 187 -21.45 14.33 -5.35
C GLN A 187 -20.60 13.51 -4.36
N LYS A 188 -20.95 13.56 -3.07
CA LYS A 188 -20.29 12.76 -2.03
C LYS A 188 -20.32 11.27 -2.36
N VAL A 189 -21.53 10.75 -2.62
CA VAL A 189 -21.74 9.33 -2.95
C VAL A 189 -20.93 8.91 -4.19
N ALA A 190 -20.90 9.76 -5.23
CA ALA A 190 -20.11 9.48 -6.43
C ALA A 190 -18.60 9.44 -6.14
N LEU A 191 -18.07 10.38 -5.34
CA LEU A 191 -16.66 10.44 -4.96
C LEU A 191 -16.26 9.27 -4.04
N GLU A 192 -17.12 8.90 -3.09
CA GLU A 192 -16.91 7.75 -2.23
C GLU A 192 -16.82 6.46 -3.04
N GLN A 193 -17.79 6.23 -3.94
CA GLN A 193 -17.77 5.06 -4.81
C GLN A 193 -16.50 5.03 -5.67
N TYR A 194 -16.14 6.17 -6.29
CA TYR A 194 -14.94 6.29 -7.10
C TYR A 194 -13.67 5.96 -6.30
N CYS A 195 -13.52 6.51 -5.09
CA CYS A 195 -12.36 6.27 -4.23
C CYS A 195 -12.30 4.83 -3.73
N ALA A 196 -13.45 4.25 -3.34
CA ALA A 196 -13.55 2.88 -2.89
C ALA A 196 -13.13 1.89 -3.99
N GLU A 197 -13.63 2.05 -5.22
CA GLU A 197 -13.30 1.18 -6.35
C GLU A 197 -11.80 1.21 -6.68
N ARG A 198 -11.19 2.40 -6.63
CA ARG A 198 -9.75 2.59 -6.87
C ARG A 198 -8.89 1.98 -5.78
N TRP A 199 -9.29 2.14 -4.52
CA TRP A 199 -8.61 1.50 -3.40
C TRP A 199 -8.62 -0.02 -3.51
N GLU A 200 -9.76 -0.62 -3.86
CA GLU A 200 -9.87 -2.06 -4.10
C GLU A 200 -9.02 -2.53 -5.29
N ALA A 201 -8.85 -1.69 -6.32
CA ALA A 201 -7.92 -1.96 -7.41
C ALA A 201 -6.45 -1.88 -6.96
N LEU A 202 -6.10 -0.89 -6.13
CA LEU A 202 -4.76 -0.73 -5.55
C LEU A 202 -4.38 -1.94 -4.69
N GLN A 203 -5.29 -2.43 -3.84
CA GLN A 203 -5.04 -3.60 -2.99
C GLN A 203 -4.76 -4.89 -3.80
N ARG A 204 -5.28 -4.98 -5.03
CA ARG A 204 -5.09 -6.14 -5.92
C ARG A 204 -3.83 -6.09 -6.77
N ARG A 205 -3.07 -4.99 -6.71
CA ARG A 205 -1.82 -4.86 -7.47
C ARG A 205 -0.82 -5.95 -7.04
N PRO A 206 0.00 -6.46 -7.97
CA PRO A 206 0.99 -7.48 -7.64
C PRO A 206 2.06 -6.93 -6.69
N ALA A 207 2.58 -7.82 -5.84
CA ALA A 207 3.68 -7.50 -4.94
C ALA A 207 4.92 -7.03 -5.72
N VAL A 208 5.65 -6.07 -5.15
CA VAL A 208 6.86 -5.50 -5.75
C VAL A 208 8.14 -6.12 -5.19
N LEU A 209 8.17 -6.47 -3.89
CA LEU A 209 9.36 -7.00 -3.23
C LEU A 209 9.40 -8.52 -3.29
N SER A 210 8.43 -9.20 -2.69
CA SER A 210 8.38 -10.66 -2.62
C SER A 210 6.98 -11.16 -2.94
N SER A 211 6.92 -12.26 -3.69
CA SER A 211 5.65 -12.89 -4.09
C SER A 211 4.83 -13.32 -2.88
N GLY A 212 3.51 -13.14 -2.94
CA GLY A 212 2.59 -13.54 -1.87
C GLY A 212 2.41 -12.52 -0.74
N GLN A 213 3.13 -11.39 -0.79
CA GLN A 213 2.89 -10.27 0.13
C GLN A 213 1.79 -9.34 -0.39
N ASP A 214 1.00 -8.76 0.51
CA ASP A 214 -0.01 -7.78 0.15
C ASP A 214 0.64 -6.45 -0.29
N PHE A 215 0.15 -5.89 -1.39
CA PHE A 215 0.75 -4.68 -1.96
C PHE A 215 0.52 -3.43 -1.09
N ALA A 216 -0.72 -3.17 -0.66
CA ALA A 216 -1.05 -1.95 0.06
C ALA A 216 -0.28 -1.81 1.40
N PRO A 217 -0.19 -2.84 2.28
CA PRO A 217 0.59 -2.72 3.51
C PRO A 217 2.07 -2.41 3.26
N ASN A 218 2.67 -3.01 2.21
CA ASN A 218 4.05 -2.71 1.82
C ASN A 218 4.19 -1.30 1.25
N LEU A 219 3.27 -0.85 0.38
CA LEU A 219 3.24 0.51 -0.15
C LEU A 219 3.30 1.53 0.99
N PHE A 220 2.43 1.41 1.99
CA PHE A 220 2.38 2.37 3.08
C PHE A 220 3.57 2.23 4.04
N SER A 221 3.86 1.03 4.57
CA SER A 221 4.85 0.87 5.64
C SER A 221 6.31 0.90 5.18
N ARG A 222 6.60 0.41 3.97
CA ARG A 222 7.97 0.24 3.45
C ARG A 222 8.38 1.31 2.47
N PHE A 223 7.42 1.90 1.77
CA PHE A 223 7.69 2.94 0.78
C PHE A 223 7.28 4.32 1.30
N LEU A 224 5.97 4.60 1.35
CA LEU A 224 5.46 5.95 1.62
C LEU A 224 5.87 6.47 3.00
N TRP A 225 5.66 5.68 4.06
CA TRP A 225 5.99 6.10 5.41
C TRP A 225 7.49 6.36 5.57
N ARG A 226 8.34 5.45 5.06
CA ARG A 226 9.80 5.60 5.16
C ARG A 226 10.30 6.79 4.36
N ALA A 227 9.81 6.97 3.13
CA ALA A 227 10.23 8.10 2.30
C ALA A 227 9.91 9.46 2.95
N ARG A 228 8.82 9.52 3.73
CA ARG A 228 8.39 10.73 4.43
C ARG A 228 9.10 10.96 5.76
N ARG A 229 9.27 9.89 6.56
CA ARG A 229 9.76 9.94 7.95
C ARG A 229 11.25 9.71 8.12
N TRP A 230 11.92 9.05 7.17
CA TRP A 230 13.37 8.88 7.23
C TRP A 230 14.04 10.16 6.73
N ARG A 231 14.66 10.90 7.66
CA ARG A 231 15.30 12.19 7.43
C ARG A 231 16.58 12.31 8.24
N GLY A 232 17.67 12.73 7.61
CA GLY A 232 19.02 12.67 8.17
C GLY A 232 19.30 11.28 8.74
N ALA A 233 19.87 11.25 9.95
CA ALA A 233 20.10 10.00 10.68
C ALA A 233 18.85 9.40 11.37
N GLN A 234 17.68 10.06 11.28
CA GLN A 234 16.46 9.56 11.92
C GLN A 234 15.75 8.56 11.02
N THR A 235 15.76 7.29 11.43
CA THR A 235 15.09 6.20 10.70
C THR A 235 14.13 5.44 11.64
N PRO A 236 13.03 6.07 12.10
CA PRO A 236 12.09 5.41 13.00
C PRO A 236 11.51 4.14 12.37
N ALA A 237 10.98 3.23 13.19
CA ALA A 237 10.26 2.05 12.70
C ALA A 237 8.81 2.39 12.34
N ALA A 238 8.30 1.82 11.25
CA ALA A 238 6.93 1.97 10.79
C ALA A 238 5.95 1.16 11.67
N LYS A 239 5.81 1.53 12.94
CA LYS A 239 4.84 0.93 13.85
C LYS A 239 3.42 1.31 13.41
N HIS A 240 2.45 0.46 13.75
CA HIS A 240 1.05 0.65 13.37
C HIS A 240 0.53 2.06 13.71
N ASP A 241 0.71 2.53 14.94
CA ASP A 241 0.21 3.84 15.38
C ASP A 241 0.91 5.00 14.68
N ALA A 242 2.23 4.87 14.41
CA ALA A 242 2.99 5.89 13.70
C ALA A 242 2.61 5.97 12.21
N LEU A 243 2.10 4.88 11.63
CA LEU A 243 1.56 4.85 10.28
C LEU A 243 0.19 5.52 10.24
N LEU A 244 -0.69 5.20 11.19
CA LEU A 244 -1.99 5.89 11.31
C LEU A 244 -1.82 7.38 11.61
N ALA A 245 -0.88 7.78 12.47
CA ALA A 245 -0.62 9.19 12.71
C ALA A 245 -0.33 9.93 11.40
N GLU A 246 0.64 9.47 10.61
CA GLU A 246 1.06 10.14 9.37
C GLU A 246 -0.02 10.14 8.28
N PHE A 247 -0.80 9.06 8.14
CA PHE A 247 -1.75 8.90 7.04
C PHE A 247 -3.22 9.06 7.46
N GLN A 248 -3.52 9.32 8.72
CA GLN A 248 -4.89 9.48 9.23
C GLN A 248 -5.00 10.73 10.11
N SER A 249 -4.35 10.71 11.28
CA SER A 249 -4.54 11.74 12.30
C SER A 249 -3.90 13.08 11.94
N ASP A 250 -2.72 13.06 11.32
CA ASP A 250 -1.97 14.25 10.92
C ASP A 250 -2.34 14.71 9.49
N THR A 251 -3.39 14.14 8.89
CA THR A 251 -3.89 14.57 7.58
C THR A 251 -4.69 15.86 7.70
N TRP A 252 -4.56 16.71 6.69
CA TRP A 252 -5.15 18.04 6.69
C TRP A 252 -6.64 17.97 6.34
N SER A 253 -7.43 18.75 7.07
CA SER A 253 -8.83 19.00 6.76
C SER A 253 -8.96 20.02 5.63
N HIS A 254 -10.12 20.08 4.99
CA HIS A 254 -10.38 21.08 3.94
C HIS A 254 -10.27 22.52 4.46
N GLY A 255 -10.52 22.77 5.75
CA GLY A 255 -10.37 24.10 6.33
C GLY A 255 -8.92 24.55 6.54
N ASP A 256 -7.95 23.63 6.46
CA ASP A 256 -6.53 23.94 6.68
C ASP A 256 -5.85 24.52 5.42
N ASP A 257 -6.51 24.48 4.26
CA ASP A 257 -5.99 24.98 2.98
C ASP A 257 -7.11 25.57 2.13
N ASN A 258 -6.99 26.85 1.76
CA ASN A 258 -8.02 27.57 0.98
C ASN A 258 -8.27 26.99 -0.42
N CYS A 259 -7.36 26.17 -0.94
CA CYS A 259 -7.51 25.48 -2.22
C CYS A 259 -8.06 24.06 -2.08
N SER A 260 -8.36 23.61 -0.86
CA SER A 260 -8.87 22.27 -0.57
C SER A 260 -10.38 22.29 -0.37
N CYS A 261 -11.09 21.42 -1.08
CA CYS A 261 -12.49 21.10 -0.81
C CYS A 261 -12.76 19.63 -1.19
N ILE A 262 -14.01 19.17 -1.11
CA ILE A 262 -14.34 17.75 -1.27
C ILE A 262 -13.86 17.14 -2.60
N ASP A 263 -13.91 17.90 -3.69
CA ASP A 263 -13.55 17.47 -5.05
C ASP A 263 -12.28 18.14 -5.60
N THR A 264 -11.69 19.07 -4.83
CA THR A 264 -10.54 19.86 -5.25
C THR A 264 -9.39 19.65 -4.28
N VAL A 265 -8.23 19.24 -4.82
CA VAL A 265 -7.02 18.94 -4.04
C VAL A 265 -5.94 20.00 -4.34
N PRO A 266 -5.29 20.58 -3.32
CA PRO A 266 -4.22 21.54 -3.53
C PRO A 266 -3.02 20.87 -4.22
N LEU A 267 -2.39 21.61 -5.14
CA LEU A 267 -1.23 21.16 -5.88
C LEU A 267 0.04 21.83 -5.34
N TYR A 268 1.09 21.02 -5.19
CA TYR A 268 2.40 21.47 -4.73
C TYR A 268 3.39 21.44 -5.88
N ALA A 269 4.39 22.33 -5.85
CA ALA A 269 5.36 22.44 -6.92
C ALA A 269 6.11 21.11 -7.13
N THR A 270 5.94 20.54 -8.32
CA THR A 270 6.59 19.30 -8.76
C THR A 270 7.07 19.50 -10.19
N ARG A 271 7.86 18.55 -10.73
CA ARG A 271 8.20 18.55 -12.16
C ARG A 271 6.96 18.49 -13.05
N HIS A 272 5.95 17.72 -12.63
CA HIS A 272 4.75 17.41 -13.40
C HIS A 272 3.78 18.59 -13.58
N ASN A 273 3.80 19.59 -12.68
CA ASN A 273 2.96 20.79 -12.77
C ASN A 273 3.77 22.09 -12.92
N ARG A 274 5.03 22.01 -13.34
CA ARG A 274 5.84 23.19 -13.65
C ARG A 274 5.36 23.84 -14.94
N LEU A 275 5.14 25.16 -14.94
CA LEU A 275 4.67 25.92 -16.11
C LEU A 275 5.70 25.94 -17.26
N ALA A 276 6.98 26.16 -16.96
CA ALA A 276 8.05 26.27 -17.94
C ALA A 276 9.30 25.51 -17.48
N THR A 277 10.03 24.88 -18.40
CA THR A 277 11.20 24.04 -18.10
C THR A 277 12.53 24.72 -18.42
N ALA A 278 12.55 25.69 -19.34
CA ALA A 278 13.74 26.42 -19.72
C ALA A 278 13.41 27.85 -20.16
N LEU A 279 14.44 28.72 -20.16
CA LEU A 279 14.39 30.08 -20.69
C LEU A 279 15.42 30.19 -21.81
N THR A 280 14.97 30.49 -23.03
CA THR A 280 15.85 30.81 -24.15
C THR A 280 16.02 32.32 -24.24
N LEU A 281 17.26 32.78 -24.30
CA LEU A 281 17.60 34.14 -24.69
C LEU A 281 17.94 34.14 -26.18
N THR A 282 17.18 34.88 -26.97
CA THR A 282 17.45 35.06 -28.40
C THR A 282 18.55 36.11 -28.62
N GLY A 283 19.13 36.14 -29.82
CA GLY A 283 20.28 37.02 -30.13
C GLY A 283 19.97 38.52 -30.07
N ASP A 284 18.69 38.89 -30.17
CA ASP A 284 18.16 40.25 -30.00
C ASP A 284 17.76 40.59 -28.55
N GLY A 285 17.94 39.65 -27.62
CA GLY A 285 17.69 39.84 -26.19
C GLY A 285 16.28 39.49 -25.74
N GLU A 286 15.42 38.96 -26.62
CA GLU A 286 14.12 38.43 -26.20
C GLU A 286 14.25 37.17 -25.33
N ARG A 287 13.31 37.02 -24.41
CA ARG A 287 13.29 35.98 -23.38
C ARG A 287 12.09 35.09 -23.60
N VAL A 288 12.31 33.90 -24.14
CA VAL A 288 11.26 32.94 -24.47
C VAL A 288 11.25 31.81 -23.46
N LEU A 289 10.15 31.68 -22.71
CA LEU A 289 9.94 30.52 -21.85
C LEU A 289 9.56 29.30 -22.70
N GLN A 290 10.29 28.21 -22.50
CA GLN A 290 9.91 26.91 -23.03
C GLN A 290 8.85 26.31 -22.11
N GLY A 291 7.59 26.37 -22.53
CA GLY A 291 6.45 25.85 -21.79
C GLY A 291 6.51 24.33 -21.63
N ASN A 292 6.03 23.83 -20.49
CA ASN A 292 5.85 22.41 -20.27
C ASN A 292 4.50 21.96 -20.85
N ARG A 293 4.41 20.72 -21.37
CA ARG A 293 3.11 20.12 -21.71
C ARG A 293 2.49 19.56 -20.43
N LEU A 294 1.53 20.29 -19.85
CA LEU A 294 0.70 19.77 -18.75
C LEU A 294 -0.14 18.60 -19.27
N ARG A 295 0.34 17.37 -19.05
CA ARG A 295 -0.39 16.15 -19.41
C ARG A 295 -1.16 15.64 -18.19
N ILE A 296 -2.42 16.03 -18.07
CA ILE A 296 -3.33 15.43 -17.09
C ILE A 296 -3.86 14.13 -17.70
N SER A 297 -3.07 13.07 -17.64
CA SER A 297 -3.47 11.77 -18.16
C SER A 297 -4.30 11.00 -17.11
N GLN A 298 -5.10 10.02 -17.55
CA GLN A 298 -5.76 9.08 -16.63
C GLN A 298 -4.77 8.16 -15.89
N ASN A 299 -3.49 8.15 -16.27
CA ASN A 299 -2.48 7.38 -15.55
C ASN A 299 -2.13 8.07 -14.23
N ALA A 300 -2.47 7.40 -13.13
CA ALA A 300 -2.21 7.91 -11.78
C ALA A 300 -0.73 8.22 -11.52
N ALA A 301 0.22 7.57 -12.20
CA ALA A 301 1.65 7.86 -12.05
C ALA A 301 2.02 9.30 -12.46
N SER A 302 1.22 9.94 -13.32
CA SER A 302 1.41 11.32 -13.77
C SER A 302 0.78 12.38 -12.86
N LEU A 303 0.15 11.97 -11.75
CA LEU A 303 -0.48 12.91 -10.82
C LEU A 303 0.56 13.91 -10.26
N PRO A 304 0.25 15.22 -10.26
CA PRO A 304 1.21 16.26 -9.87
C PRO A 304 1.28 16.45 -8.35
N MET A 305 1.68 15.39 -7.65
CA MET A 305 1.86 15.36 -6.20
C MET A 305 3.34 15.20 -5.85
N ALA A 306 3.82 15.76 -4.75
CA ALA A 306 5.16 15.51 -4.25
C ALA A 306 5.13 14.52 -3.08
N LEU A 307 6.11 13.63 -2.99
CA LEU A 307 6.11 12.54 -2.00
C LEU A 307 6.10 13.02 -0.54
N ARG A 308 6.64 14.20 -0.26
CA ARG A 308 6.70 14.80 1.08
C ARG A 308 5.71 15.93 1.31
N GLN A 309 4.74 16.14 0.41
CA GLN A 309 3.70 17.16 0.56
C GLN A 309 2.72 16.84 1.72
N PRO A 310 1.95 17.82 2.22
CA PRO A 310 0.82 17.56 3.10
C PRO A 310 -0.21 16.61 2.47
N ILE A 311 -0.74 15.67 3.27
CA ILE A 311 -1.78 14.73 2.81
C ILE A 311 -3.13 15.27 3.24
N HIS A 312 -4.01 15.52 2.28
CA HIS A 312 -5.38 15.97 2.50
C HIS A 312 -6.31 14.77 2.67
N ARG A 313 -7.16 14.80 3.70
CA ARG A 313 -8.13 13.71 3.95
C ARG A 313 -9.15 13.61 2.81
N GLY A 314 -9.67 12.41 2.57
CA GLY A 314 -10.66 12.17 1.51
C GLY A 314 -10.00 11.91 0.16
N VAL A 315 -10.50 12.55 -0.90
CA VAL A 315 -10.04 12.34 -2.29
C VAL A 315 -8.52 12.52 -2.44
N GLY A 316 -7.94 13.52 -1.77
CA GLY A 316 -6.49 13.78 -1.82
C GLY A 316 -5.63 12.59 -1.40
N PHE A 317 -6.04 11.88 -0.34
CA PHE A 317 -5.36 10.67 0.12
C PHE A 317 -5.42 9.53 -0.90
N PHE A 318 -6.59 9.28 -1.50
CA PHE A 318 -6.75 8.19 -2.47
C PHE A 318 -5.91 8.44 -3.73
N LEU A 319 -5.94 9.67 -4.25
CA LEU A 319 -5.11 10.06 -5.39
C LEU A 319 -3.60 9.97 -5.08
N TYR A 320 -3.20 10.35 -3.87
CA TYR A 320 -1.81 10.20 -3.41
C TYR A 320 -1.39 8.73 -3.39
N ALA A 321 -2.19 7.85 -2.79
CA ALA A 321 -1.91 6.42 -2.75
C ALA A 321 -1.83 5.81 -4.16
N ASP A 322 -2.77 6.18 -5.05
CA ASP A 322 -2.81 5.71 -6.43
C ASP A 322 -1.60 6.13 -7.24
N LYS A 323 -1.11 7.36 -7.06
CA LYS A 323 0.09 7.84 -7.73
C LYS A 323 1.26 6.91 -7.47
N TYR A 324 1.59 6.71 -6.20
CA TYR A 324 2.77 5.93 -5.83
C TYR A 324 2.59 4.44 -6.05
N ALA A 325 1.34 3.95 -5.97
CA ALA A 325 1.01 2.62 -6.44
C ALA A 325 1.35 2.46 -7.93
N ALA A 326 0.85 3.37 -8.77
CA ALA A 326 1.08 3.33 -10.21
C ALA A 326 2.56 3.51 -10.57
N LEU A 327 3.29 4.40 -9.90
CA LEU A 327 4.73 4.58 -10.10
C LEU A 327 5.52 3.29 -9.80
N LEU A 328 5.27 2.64 -8.66
CA LEU A 328 5.94 1.38 -8.32
C LEU A 328 5.60 0.26 -9.32
N GLN A 329 4.34 0.18 -9.74
CA GLN A 329 3.91 -0.81 -10.73
C GLN A 329 4.55 -0.54 -12.09
N MET A 330 4.61 0.71 -12.52
CA MET A 330 5.29 1.13 -13.73
C MET A 330 6.80 0.92 -13.67
N LEU A 331 7.44 0.98 -12.50
CA LEU A 331 8.86 0.65 -12.38
C LEU A 331 9.13 -0.86 -12.48
N MET A 332 8.22 -1.69 -11.95
CA MET A 332 8.55 -3.10 -11.68
C MET A 332 7.76 -4.13 -12.48
N ASN A 333 6.50 -3.86 -12.80
CA ASN A 333 5.54 -4.86 -13.26
C ASN A 333 4.88 -4.51 -14.59
N ASP A 334 4.39 -3.27 -14.74
CA ASP A 334 3.60 -2.86 -15.90
C ASP A 334 4.52 -2.62 -17.12
N PRO A 335 4.20 -3.09 -18.34
CA PRO A 335 4.99 -2.76 -19.53
C PRO A 335 5.09 -1.24 -19.72
N TYR A 336 6.29 -0.73 -19.97
CA TYR A 336 6.51 0.70 -20.15
C TYR A 336 7.57 0.96 -21.23
N PRO A 337 7.27 1.70 -22.32
CA PRO A 337 8.16 1.89 -23.44
C PRO A 337 9.21 2.97 -23.14
N CYS A 338 10.05 2.74 -22.14
CA CYS A 338 11.14 3.65 -21.77
C CYS A 338 12.42 2.85 -21.55
N GLU A 339 13.46 3.18 -22.31
CA GLU A 339 14.75 2.50 -22.23
C GLU A 339 15.35 2.56 -20.81
N GLN A 340 15.25 3.71 -20.15
CA GLN A 340 15.71 3.92 -18.77
C GLN A 340 15.02 2.95 -17.79
N VAL A 341 13.71 2.71 -17.95
CA VAL A 341 12.96 1.76 -17.12
C VAL A 341 13.34 0.31 -17.45
N ASN A 342 13.57 -0.01 -18.72
CA ASN A 342 14.02 -1.34 -19.13
C ASN A 342 15.41 -1.66 -18.57
N ALA A 343 16.35 -0.72 -18.67
CA ALA A 343 17.68 -0.85 -18.09
C ALA A 343 17.63 -0.97 -16.56
N PHE A 344 16.79 -0.17 -15.89
CA PHE A 344 16.53 -0.27 -14.46
C PHE A 344 16.08 -1.68 -14.03
N ARG A 345 15.09 -2.25 -14.75
CA ARG A 345 14.57 -3.60 -14.49
C ARG A 345 15.63 -4.66 -14.70
N GLU A 346 16.47 -4.47 -15.70
CA GLU A 346 17.56 -5.37 -16.03
C GLU A 346 18.61 -5.41 -14.91
N ILE A 347 19.04 -4.24 -14.43
CA ILE A 347 19.91 -4.10 -13.27
C ILE A 347 19.29 -4.79 -12.05
N TYR A 348 18.03 -4.52 -11.75
CA TYR A 348 17.35 -5.15 -10.63
C TYR A 348 17.31 -6.68 -10.77
N ARG A 349 16.91 -7.19 -11.95
CA ARG A 349 16.75 -8.62 -12.21
C ARG A 349 18.07 -9.38 -12.11
N GLN A 350 19.14 -8.84 -12.67
CA GLN A 350 20.44 -9.52 -12.69
C GLN A 350 21.20 -9.35 -11.37
N LEU A 351 21.20 -8.15 -10.77
CA LEU A 351 22.10 -7.82 -9.66
C LEU A 351 21.40 -7.81 -8.29
N LEU A 352 20.11 -7.46 -8.20
CA LEU A 352 19.42 -7.26 -6.92
C LEU A 352 18.42 -8.36 -6.57
N ARG A 353 17.77 -9.00 -7.54
CA ARG A 353 16.63 -9.92 -7.30
C ARG A 353 16.96 -11.04 -6.32
N ASN A 354 18.19 -11.56 -6.37
CA ASN A 354 18.67 -12.66 -5.53
C ASN A 354 19.30 -12.19 -4.20
N ASN A 355 19.34 -10.88 -3.95
CA ASN A 355 19.78 -10.31 -2.69
C ASN A 355 18.67 -10.34 -1.63
N GLN A 356 19.09 -10.19 -0.37
CA GLN A 356 18.22 -10.07 0.79
C GLN A 356 17.20 -8.95 0.57
N GLU A 357 15.96 -9.19 1.02
CA GLU A 357 14.83 -8.31 0.81
C GLU A 357 15.09 -6.86 1.27
N TYR A 358 15.84 -6.66 2.34
CA TYR A 358 16.20 -5.33 2.83
C TYR A 358 17.04 -4.51 1.84
N LEU A 359 17.95 -5.12 1.06
CA LEU A 359 18.70 -4.40 0.03
C LEU A 359 17.79 -4.05 -1.16
N ARG A 360 16.91 -4.98 -1.54
CA ARG A 360 15.90 -4.76 -2.59
C ARG A 360 14.95 -3.63 -2.20
N GLU A 361 14.56 -3.56 -0.94
CA GLU A 361 13.74 -2.49 -0.38
C GLU A 361 14.43 -1.13 -0.45
N ILE A 362 15.70 -1.01 -0.02
CA ILE A 362 16.46 0.26 -0.11
C ILE A 362 16.53 0.72 -1.57
N PHE A 363 16.88 -0.20 -2.48
CA PHE A 363 16.98 0.09 -3.90
C PHE A 363 15.69 0.68 -4.45
N LEU A 364 14.56 -0.01 -4.23
CA LEU A 364 13.26 0.43 -4.75
C LEU A 364 12.72 1.67 -4.04
N LEU A 365 12.98 1.84 -2.74
CA LEU A 365 12.60 3.03 -1.98
C LEU A 365 13.30 4.27 -2.55
N CYS A 366 14.63 4.25 -2.67
CA CYS A 366 15.37 5.38 -3.25
C CYS A 366 14.96 5.65 -4.69
N SER A 367 14.70 4.60 -5.47
CA SER A 367 14.24 4.72 -6.87
C SER A 367 12.85 5.36 -6.97
N LEU A 368 11.93 5.05 -6.05
CA LEU A 368 10.62 5.69 -6.00
C LEU A 368 10.74 7.19 -5.73
N VAL A 369 11.59 7.59 -4.76
CA VAL A 369 11.82 9.01 -4.45
C VAL A 369 12.49 9.71 -5.64
N TYR A 370 13.46 9.05 -6.27
CA TYR A 370 14.17 9.59 -7.44
C TYR A 370 13.20 9.84 -8.60
N VAL A 371 12.34 8.88 -8.90
CA VAL A 371 11.40 8.97 -10.02
C VAL A 371 10.27 9.96 -9.74
N ASP A 372 9.83 10.11 -8.49
CA ASP A 372 8.89 11.18 -8.14
C ASP A 372 9.46 12.58 -8.43
N GLN A 373 10.75 12.78 -8.14
CA GLN A 373 11.43 14.06 -8.29
C GLN A 373 11.89 14.35 -9.72
N PHE A 374 12.42 13.34 -10.41
CA PHE A 374 13.14 13.49 -11.68
C PHE A 374 12.56 12.67 -12.83
N GLU A 375 11.42 11.99 -12.64
CA GLU A 375 10.89 11.03 -13.61
C GLU A 375 11.95 9.97 -13.95
N PHE A 376 12.16 9.64 -15.23
CA PHE A 376 13.12 8.62 -15.64
C PHE A 376 14.47 9.20 -16.10
N GLU A 377 14.67 10.51 -15.93
CA GLU A 377 15.90 11.17 -16.35
C GLU A 377 17.12 10.57 -15.63
N GLN A 378 18.07 10.04 -16.39
CA GLN A 378 19.31 9.42 -15.88
C GLN A 378 19.08 8.28 -14.86
N LEU A 379 17.90 7.62 -14.90
CA LEU A 379 17.56 6.54 -13.96
C LEU A 379 18.52 5.36 -14.02
N THR A 380 19.06 5.04 -15.20
CA THR A 380 20.03 3.96 -15.39
C THR A 380 21.31 4.23 -14.61
N GLU A 381 21.84 5.45 -14.69
CA GLU A 381 23.03 5.84 -13.95
C GLU A 381 22.80 5.81 -12.45
N PHE A 382 21.67 6.38 -12.00
CA PHE A 382 21.25 6.31 -10.62
C PHE A 382 21.20 4.86 -10.10
N ALA A 383 20.59 3.96 -10.88
CA ALA A 383 20.45 2.55 -10.53
C ALA A 383 21.79 1.82 -10.41
N LEU A 384 22.72 2.02 -11.36
CA LEU A 384 24.05 1.41 -11.32
C LEU A 384 24.86 1.90 -10.11
N ARG A 385 24.84 3.21 -9.84
CA ARG A 385 25.57 3.80 -8.71
C ARG A 385 24.98 3.37 -7.36
N LEU A 386 23.65 3.32 -7.24
CA LEU A 386 23.00 2.81 -6.03
C LEU A 386 23.28 1.31 -5.83
N GLU A 387 23.21 0.51 -6.90
CA GLU A 387 23.56 -0.91 -6.86
C GLU A 387 25.00 -1.11 -6.37
N PHE A 388 25.95 -0.27 -6.80
CA PHE A 388 27.33 -0.36 -6.33
C PHE A 388 27.44 -0.22 -4.81
N LEU A 389 26.74 0.74 -4.20
CA LEU A 389 26.76 0.92 -2.75
C LEU A 389 26.10 -0.26 -2.01
N LEU A 390 24.97 -0.77 -2.52
CA LEU A 390 24.30 -1.92 -1.91
C LEU A 390 25.09 -3.23 -2.09
N GLY A 391 25.80 -3.32 -3.21
CA GLY A 391 26.72 -4.39 -3.52
C GLY A 391 27.90 -4.46 -2.56
N ALA A 392 28.46 -3.30 -2.18
CA ALA A 392 29.51 -3.21 -1.17
C ALA A 392 29.04 -3.83 0.15
N ILE A 393 27.83 -3.50 0.61
CA ILE A 393 27.23 -4.10 1.81
C ILE A 393 27.10 -5.62 1.68
N ARG A 394 26.70 -6.12 0.50
CA ARG A 394 26.62 -7.57 0.23
C ARG A 394 27.99 -8.22 0.29
N LEU A 395 29.03 -7.63 -0.30
CA LEU A 395 30.38 -8.18 -0.26
C LEU A 395 30.94 -8.21 1.17
N GLU A 396 30.64 -7.20 1.99
CA GLU A 396 31.09 -7.16 3.38
C GLU A 396 30.34 -8.17 4.27
N LYS A 397 29.02 -8.36 4.04
CA LYS A 397 28.15 -9.09 4.98
C LYS A 397 27.57 -10.39 4.42
N LYS A 398 27.91 -11.52 5.08
CA LYS A 398 27.27 -12.83 4.87
C LYS A 398 25.78 -12.84 5.19
N GLN A 399 25.35 -12.06 6.18
CA GLN A 399 23.93 -11.90 6.55
C GLN A 399 23.59 -10.41 6.64
N VAL A 400 22.53 -9.99 5.94
CA VAL A 400 22.00 -8.63 6.01
C VAL A 400 20.72 -8.65 6.83
N ARG A 401 20.73 -7.95 7.96
CA ARG A 401 19.59 -7.81 8.88
C ARG A 401 18.86 -6.49 8.67
N GLN A 402 17.69 -6.35 9.28
CA GLN A 402 16.82 -5.18 9.15
C GLN A 402 17.53 -3.86 9.50
N GLU A 403 18.42 -3.86 10.51
CA GLU A 403 19.17 -2.68 10.94
C GLU A 403 20.10 -2.16 9.84
N THR A 404 20.49 -3.00 8.88
CA THR A 404 21.33 -2.60 7.75
C THR A 404 20.63 -1.54 6.89
N ALA A 405 19.31 -1.65 6.71
CA ALA A 405 18.55 -0.66 5.96
C ALA A 405 18.54 0.70 6.67
N ALA A 406 18.30 0.71 7.98
CA ALA A 406 18.39 1.93 8.77
C ALA A 406 19.80 2.52 8.73
N ASN A 407 20.82 1.69 8.93
CA ASN A 407 22.21 2.15 8.99
C ASN A 407 22.67 2.75 7.65
N PHE A 408 22.23 2.22 6.51
CA PHE A 408 22.55 2.81 5.20
C PHE A 408 22.19 4.30 5.11
N PHE A 409 21.06 4.71 5.70
CA PHE A 409 20.60 6.10 5.67
C PHE A 409 21.16 6.98 6.79
N ARG A 410 21.93 6.41 7.74
CA ARG A 410 22.51 7.14 8.88
C ARG A 410 23.97 7.58 8.70
N LEU A 411 24.58 7.25 7.56
CA LEU A 411 26.04 7.39 7.36
C LEU A 411 26.51 8.83 7.10
N ALA A 412 25.58 9.77 6.85
CA ALA A 412 25.90 11.15 6.51
C ALA A 412 24.91 12.11 7.19
N ASP A 413 25.26 13.40 7.20
CA ASP A 413 24.42 14.48 7.73
C ASP A 413 23.04 14.52 7.03
N LEU A 414 23.00 14.15 5.75
CA LEU A 414 21.79 13.98 4.95
C LEU A 414 21.66 12.53 4.48
N SER A 415 20.47 11.95 4.62
CA SER A 415 20.18 10.64 4.04
C SER A 415 20.07 10.77 2.52
N LEU A 416 20.32 9.69 1.76
CA LEU A 416 20.13 9.69 0.30
C LEU A 416 18.70 10.10 -0.08
N LEU A 417 17.69 9.80 0.73
CA LEU A 417 16.30 10.23 0.48
C LEU A 417 16.16 11.76 0.56
N ASP A 418 16.88 12.41 1.48
CA ASP A 418 16.89 13.86 1.59
C ASP A 418 17.66 14.51 0.46
N VAL A 419 18.81 13.94 0.09
CA VAL A 419 19.61 14.40 -1.06
C VAL A 419 18.76 14.39 -2.32
N ILE A 420 18.02 13.31 -2.57
CA ILE A 420 17.09 13.23 -3.71
C ILE A 420 16.00 14.29 -3.60
N ALA A 421 15.28 14.33 -2.48
CA ALA A 421 14.11 15.21 -2.30
C ALA A 421 14.45 16.71 -2.35
N GLN A 422 15.69 17.09 -1.99
CA GLN A 422 16.14 18.49 -1.96
C GLN A 422 16.91 18.90 -3.23
N SER A 423 17.22 17.95 -4.11
CA SER A 423 17.95 18.25 -5.34
C SER A 423 17.03 18.82 -6.41
N TYR A 424 17.54 19.82 -7.13
CA TYR A 424 16.87 20.45 -8.27
C TYR A 424 17.17 19.74 -9.59
N HIS A 425 18.27 18.98 -9.64
CA HIS A 425 18.73 18.29 -10.84
C HIS A 425 19.32 16.91 -10.51
N PRO A 426 19.10 15.87 -11.35
CA PRO A 426 19.65 14.52 -11.16
C PRO A 426 21.14 14.48 -10.82
N LYS A 427 21.92 15.31 -11.53
CA LYS A 427 23.38 15.44 -11.34
C LYS A 427 23.80 15.60 -9.88
N GLN A 428 23.06 16.36 -9.07
CA GLN A 428 23.40 16.56 -7.65
C GLN A 428 23.33 15.24 -6.86
N VAL A 429 22.35 14.39 -7.17
CA VAL A 429 22.22 13.05 -6.57
C VAL A 429 23.33 12.12 -7.09
N LEU A 430 23.62 12.19 -8.39
CA LEU A 430 24.65 11.34 -9.02
C LEU A 430 26.05 11.68 -8.50
N ASP A 431 26.38 12.96 -8.35
CA ASP A 431 27.65 13.43 -7.77
C ASP A 431 27.79 12.94 -6.31
N PHE A 432 26.71 13.00 -5.51
CA PHE A 432 26.68 12.45 -4.16
C PHE A 432 26.94 10.93 -4.15
N LEU A 433 26.26 10.16 -5.00
CA LEU A 433 26.46 8.72 -5.10
C LEU A 433 27.89 8.37 -5.56
N GLN A 434 28.42 9.13 -6.52
CA GLN A 434 29.77 8.92 -7.04
C GLN A 434 30.84 9.19 -5.97
N GLN A 435 30.67 10.21 -5.13
CA GLN A 435 31.57 10.47 -4.00
C GLN A 435 31.60 9.27 -3.04
N HIS A 436 30.45 8.70 -2.70
CA HIS A 436 30.35 7.54 -1.81
C HIS A 436 30.88 6.25 -2.48
N GLN A 437 30.69 6.11 -3.79
CA GLN A 437 31.22 4.99 -4.57
C GLN A 437 32.75 4.95 -4.48
N ARG A 438 33.43 6.10 -4.62
CA ARG A 438 34.91 6.19 -4.51
C ARG A 438 35.42 5.66 -3.17
N ALA A 439 34.71 5.92 -2.08
CA ALA A 439 35.08 5.41 -0.75
C ALA A 439 34.99 3.87 -0.65
N MET A 440 34.12 3.23 -1.46
CA MET A 440 33.86 1.79 -1.43
C MET A 440 34.71 0.99 -2.42
N VAL A 441 35.42 1.64 -3.37
CA VAL A 441 36.29 0.95 -4.35
C VAL A 441 37.28 -0.02 -3.71
N PRO A 442 37.99 0.31 -2.60
CA PRO A 442 38.94 -0.62 -1.99
C PRO A 442 38.31 -1.94 -1.51
N LEU A 443 37.01 -1.95 -1.18
CA LEU A 443 36.33 -3.18 -0.76
C LEU A 443 36.19 -4.18 -1.92
N TYR A 444 35.89 -3.67 -3.12
CA TYR A 444 35.78 -4.48 -4.33
C TYR A 444 37.13 -5.07 -4.75
N ALA A 445 38.24 -4.37 -4.48
CA ALA A 445 39.58 -4.83 -4.83
C ALA A 445 40.16 -5.92 -3.90
N ARG A 446 39.52 -6.23 -2.77
CA ARG A 446 40.05 -7.23 -1.80
C ARG A 446 40.05 -8.65 -2.36
N GLU A 447 39.10 -8.99 -3.22
CA GLU A 447 38.99 -10.30 -3.88
C GLU A 447 38.98 -11.53 -2.96
N GLU A 448 38.60 -11.37 -1.69
CA GLU A 448 38.55 -12.42 -0.66
C GLU A 448 37.38 -13.43 -0.82
N ILE A 449 36.57 -13.29 -1.88
CA ILE A 449 35.30 -14.00 -2.04
C ILE A 449 35.34 -14.89 -3.28
N ASP A 450 35.16 -16.19 -3.07
CA ASP A 450 35.08 -17.17 -4.14
C ASP A 450 33.80 -17.01 -4.97
N VAL A 451 33.92 -17.12 -6.29
CA VAL A 451 32.78 -17.03 -7.22
C VAL A 451 31.83 -18.20 -6.97
N GLY A 452 30.55 -17.89 -6.70
CA GLY A 452 29.52 -18.89 -6.42
C GLY A 452 29.43 -19.39 -4.98
N GLY A 453 30.42 -19.11 -4.13
CA GLY A 453 30.43 -19.49 -2.72
C GLY A 453 29.45 -18.67 -1.89
N GLY A 454 28.42 -19.31 -1.33
CA GLY A 454 27.44 -18.63 -0.47
C GLY A 454 26.70 -17.46 -1.14
N VAL A 455 26.10 -16.57 -0.34
CA VAL A 455 25.36 -15.40 -0.87
C VAL A 455 26.29 -14.35 -1.50
N GLN A 456 27.51 -14.20 -0.97
CA GLN A 456 28.48 -13.21 -1.45
C GLN A 456 29.05 -13.60 -2.80
N GLY A 457 29.46 -14.87 -2.96
CA GLY A 457 29.96 -15.41 -4.22
C GLY A 457 28.91 -15.47 -5.31
N ARG A 458 27.63 -15.70 -4.97
CA ARG A 458 26.52 -15.59 -5.93
C ARG A 458 26.36 -14.15 -6.45
N TYR A 459 26.49 -13.16 -5.57
CA TYR A 459 26.48 -11.76 -5.97
C TYR A 459 27.68 -11.43 -6.87
N LYS A 460 28.90 -11.85 -6.50
CA LYS A 460 30.10 -11.69 -7.33
C LYS A 460 29.89 -12.27 -8.74
N ARG A 461 29.39 -13.51 -8.83
CA ARG A 461 29.06 -14.15 -10.12
C ARG A 461 28.08 -13.32 -10.96
N ALA A 462 27.04 -12.78 -10.33
CA ALA A 462 26.05 -11.97 -11.03
C ALA A 462 26.65 -10.67 -11.59
N VAL A 463 27.53 -10.01 -10.83
CA VAL A 463 28.24 -8.80 -11.29
C VAL A 463 29.16 -9.13 -12.47
N LEU A 464 29.99 -10.17 -12.38
CA LEU A 464 30.89 -10.58 -13.47
C LEU A 464 30.10 -10.91 -14.75
N HIS A 465 28.98 -11.64 -14.61
CA HIS A 465 28.10 -11.94 -15.74
C HIS A 465 27.52 -10.68 -16.37
N PHE A 466 26.98 -9.77 -15.56
CA PHE A 466 26.34 -8.53 -16.03
C PHE A 466 27.30 -7.61 -16.79
N TYR A 467 28.54 -7.47 -16.30
CA TYR A 467 29.53 -6.58 -16.91
C TYR A 467 30.45 -7.27 -17.93
N SER A 468 30.25 -8.55 -18.24
CA SER A 468 31.12 -9.32 -19.15
C SER A 468 31.35 -8.65 -20.52
N ALA A 469 30.31 -8.00 -21.08
CA ALA A 469 30.43 -7.26 -22.34
C ALA A 469 31.28 -5.98 -22.24
N TYR A 470 31.37 -5.39 -21.05
CA TYR A 470 32.05 -4.11 -20.78
C TYR A 470 33.43 -4.27 -20.11
N ALA A 471 33.73 -5.48 -19.61
CA ALA A 471 34.94 -5.80 -18.86
C ALA A 471 36.10 -6.28 -19.75
N GLY A 472 35.88 -6.51 -21.04
CA GLY A 472 36.89 -7.04 -21.96
C GLY A 472 37.40 -8.42 -21.54
N ALA A 473 38.68 -8.72 -21.80
CA ALA A 473 39.30 -10.02 -21.50
C ALA A 473 39.55 -10.28 -19.98
N ALA A 474 39.27 -9.31 -19.09
CA ALA A 474 39.67 -9.34 -17.67
C ALA A 474 38.48 -9.37 -16.69
N CYS A 475 37.39 -10.08 -17.01
CA CYS A 475 36.19 -10.16 -16.14
C CYS A 475 36.28 -11.30 -15.11
N ASP A 476 37.39 -11.38 -14.37
CA ASP A 476 37.61 -12.47 -13.39
C ASP A 476 37.49 -11.98 -11.93
N ASN A 477 37.60 -10.67 -11.71
CA ASN A 477 37.61 -10.02 -10.40
C ASN A 477 36.79 -8.73 -10.43
N LEU A 478 36.40 -8.18 -9.29
CA LEU A 478 35.52 -7.01 -9.20
C LEU A 478 36.27 -5.67 -9.02
N ALA A 479 37.60 -5.66 -9.02
CA ALA A 479 38.39 -4.45 -8.74
C ALA A 479 38.04 -3.30 -9.71
N ASP A 480 37.80 -3.65 -10.98
CA ASP A 480 37.50 -2.70 -12.04
C ASP A 480 36.00 -2.40 -12.20
N LYS A 481 35.14 -2.87 -11.29
CA LYS A 481 33.68 -2.62 -11.36
C LYS A 481 33.34 -1.13 -11.51
N SER A 482 34.09 -0.25 -10.82
CA SER A 482 33.86 1.19 -10.95
C SER A 482 34.19 1.71 -12.34
N ILE A 483 35.17 1.12 -13.04
CA ILE A 483 35.54 1.48 -14.41
C ILE A 483 34.48 0.96 -15.38
N TRP A 484 34.00 -0.27 -15.19
CA TRP A 484 32.97 -0.86 -16.05
C TRP A 484 31.66 -0.07 -16.06
N ILE A 485 31.27 0.51 -14.91
CA ILE A 485 30.13 1.43 -14.83
C ILE A 485 30.34 2.64 -15.75
N GLU A 486 31.51 3.29 -15.67
CA GLU A 486 31.80 4.48 -16.48
C GLU A 486 31.90 4.14 -17.98
N THR A 487 32.43 2.96 -18.34
CA THR A 487 32.43 2.45 -19.72
C THR A 487 31.01 2.25 -20.24
N MET A 488 30.18 1.53 -19.49
CA MET A 488 28.78 1.27 -19.84
C MET A 488 27.96 2.55 -20.01
N LEU A 489 28.17 3.55 -19.15
CA LEU A 489 27.48 4.84 -19.23
C LEU A 489 27.90 5.64 -20.46
N LYS A 490 29.20 5.64 -20.81
CA LYS A 490 29.70 6.31 -22.01
C LYS A 490 29.16 5.70 -23.29
N GLU A 491 29.15 4.37 -23.40
CA GLU A 491 28.61 3.68 -24.59
C GLU A 491 27.13 4.00 -24.78
N ARG A 492 26.33 3.96 -23.70
CA ARG A 492 24.90 4.31 -23.75
C ARG A 492 24.64 5.78 -24.07
N GLN A 493 25.54 6.69 -23.69
CA GLN A 493 25.43 8.10 -24.09
C GLN A 493 25.80 8.32 -25.56
N GLY A 494 26.72 7.52 -26.10
CA GLY A 494 27.09 7.52 -27.52
C GLY A 494 25.92 7.10 -28.41
N ASP A 495 25.22 6.03 -28.05
CA ASP A 495 24.06 5.52 -28.80
C ASP A 495 22.89 6.54 -28.86
N LEU A 496 22.70 7.34 -27.81
CA LEU A 496 21.67 8.39 -27.74
C LEU A 496 21.99 9.67 -28.54
N GLN A 497 23.22 9.83 -29.04
CA GLN A 497 23.61 10.95 -29.91
C GLN A 497 23.67 10.57 -31.40
N SER A 498 23.52 9.28 -31.72
CA SER A 498 23.54 8.74 -33.08
C SER A 498 22.16 8.45 -33.69
N ASP A 499 21.09 8.60 -32.89
CA ASP A 499 19.67 8.63 -33.32
C ASP A 499 19.12 10.06 -33.23
#